data_AF-A0A5C4XCP8-F1
#
_entry.id   AF-A0A5C4XCP8-F1
#
_cell.length_a   1.000
_cell.length_b   1.000
_cell.length_c   1.000
_cell.angle_alpha   90.00
_cell.angle_beta   90.00
_cell.angle_gamma   90.00
#
_symmetry.space_group_name_H-M   'P 1'
#
loop_
_entity.id
_entity.type
_entity.pdbx_description
1 polymer ?
#
loop_
_entity_poly.entity_id
_entity_poly.type
_entity_poly.pdbx_seq_one_letter_code
_entity_poly.pdbx_strand_id
1 'polypeptide(L)'
;MAEPGRDVTRFALERVAAERGWVMAHSPAEADALITCGPLSGELAAAAEVVWQQLPGPRARVDVDSPMGVESALGHVLERLSDDDFQRRDATNRPQEQPTDSGHADMDMSDHGDMDMSDHGDMDHDGMDMSDHGDMDHGGMDMSDHGGMDMSGPGGIALASGGEDRDGLEMDVLHVQLGPVLGLWPSGLVVTVTLQGDVVVDAHAHHLDEAAAKERVDARVAACERAARILALAGSRYAAAAVRLRDALQMGTEVGSADTGRQIDLDGELAGLLARVQRSRTLRWSLRGLGDLKDDQIEKAGLPAGDQGDVHDRLIASLRLAADPVAAAPTSYGHRHRAVEALPSLLIGRELAEVRLTVASLDLESRGVFPEPEHGPDAGGADAAGGAVAAEAVA
;
A
#
# COMPACT_ATOMS: atom_id res chain seq x y z
N MET A 1 -8.50 -1.84 4.11
CA MET A 1 -7.49 -1.36 5.08
C MET A 1 -7.33 -2.41 6.17
N ALA A 2 -6.14 -2.61 6.73
CA ALA A 2 -5.92 -3.58 7.79
C ALA A 2 -5.13 -2.97 8.94
N GLU A 3 -5.55 -3.25 10.17
CA GLU A 3 -4.76 -2.98 11.37
C GLU A 3 -3.42 -3.74 11.29
N PRO A 4 -2.30 -3.15 11.75
CA PRO A 4 -1.02 -3.84 11.68
C PRO A 4 -1.07 -5.14 12.50
N GLY A 5 -0.71 -6.27 11.87
CA GLY A 5 -0.82 -7.61 12.47
C GLY A 5 -2.12 -8.36 12.12
N ARG A 6 -2.95 -7.84 11.21
CA ARG A 6 -4.18 -8.50 10.68
C ARG A 6 -4.02 -9.01 9.24
N ASP A 7 -2.81 -9.43 8.87
CA ASP A 7 -2.50 -9.82 7.50
C ASP A 7 -3.23 -11.08 7.04
N VAL A 8 -3.51 -12.05 7.93
CA VAL A 8 -4.26 -13.25 7.56
C VAL A 8 -5.71 -12.89 7.20
N THR A 9 -6.34 -12.03 7.99
CA THR A 9 -7.69 -11.51 7.69
C THR A 9 -7.68 -10.70 6.39
N ARG A 10 -6.66 -9.87 6.16
CA ARG A 10 -6.50 -9.13 4.91
C ARG A 10 -6.36 -10.07 3.70
N PHE A 11 -5.53 -11.10 3.78
CA PHE A 11 -5.35 -12.06 2.68
C PHE A 11 -6.62 -12.83 2.37
N ALA A 12 -7.36 -13.26 3.40
CA ALA A 12 -8.65 -13.90 3.22
C ALA A 12 -9.65 -12.96 2.54
N LEU A 13 -9.68 -11.67 2.94
CA LEU A 13 -10.50 -10.64 2.30
C LEU A 13 -10.16 -10.47 0.81
N GLU A 14 -8.89 -10.26 0.49
CA GLU A 14 -8.40 -10.11 -0.89
C GLU A 14 -8.76 -11.32 -1.76
N ARG A 15 -8.59 -12.53 -1.22
CA ARG A 15 -8.92 -13.79 -1.90
C ARG A 15 -10.42 -13.90 -2.20
N VAL A 16 -11.27 -13.74 -1.19
CA VAL A 16 -12.73 -13.88 -1.37
C VAL A 16 -13.27 -12.76 -2.27
N ALA A 17 -12.73 -11.55 -2.18
CA ALA A 17 -13.05 -10.47 -3.10
C ALA A 17 -12.71 -10.86 -4.56
N ALA A 18 -11.51 -11.39 -4.80
CA ALA A 18 -11.10 -11.86 -6.13
C ALA A 18 -11.97 -13.02 -6.65
N GLU A 19 -12.36 -13.96 -5.80
CA GLU A 19 -13.28 -15.06 -6.14
C GLU A 19 -14.67 -14.56 -6.55
N ARG A 20 -15.12 -13.43 -5.98
CA ARG A 20 -16.36 -12.73 -6.38
C ARG A 20 -16.19 -11.82 -7.60
N GLY A 21 -14.98 -11.74 -8.17
CA GLY A 21 -14.67 -10.84 -9.28
C GLY A 21 -14.58 -9.36 -8.88
N TRP A 22 -14.43 -9.06 -7.59
CA TRP A 22 -14.26 -7.69 -7.11
C TRP A 22 -12.81 -7.24 -7.32
N VAL A 23 -12.62 -5.95 -7.49
CA VAL A 23 -11.31 -5.33 -7.72
C VAL A 23 -10.96 -4.43 -6.54
N MET A 24 -9.71 -4.50 -6.10
CA MET A 24 -9.19 -3.58 -5.09
C MET A 24 -8.93 -2.21 -5.73
N ALA A 25 -9.67 -1.19 -5.30
CA ALA A 25 -9.50 0.17 -5.78
C ALA A 25 -8.11 0.74 -5.44
N HIS A 26 -7.58 1.59 -6.32
CA HIS A 26 -6.27 2.24 -6.11
C HIS A 26 -6.39 3.65 -5.51
N SER A 27 -7.59 4.24 -5.57
CA SER A 27 -7.92 5.50 -4.92
C SER A 27 -9.31 5.44 -4.26
N PRO A 28 -9.56 6.28 -3.23
CA PRO A 28 -10.89 6.40 -2.61
C PRO A 28 -11.99 6.77 -3.61
N ALA A 29 -11.67 7.56 -4.63
CA ALA A 29 -12.60 7.99 -5.67
C ALA A 29 -13.11 6.86 -6.57
N GLU A 30 -12.40 5.73 -6.64
CA GLU A 30 -12.77 4.55 -7.41
C GLU A 30 -13.50 3.49 -6.57
N ALA A 31 -13.64 3.71 -5.26
CA ALA A 31 -14.11 2.70 -4.33
C ALA A 31 -15.59 2.89 -3.96
N ASP A 32 -16.37 1.81 -4.07
CA ASP A 32 -17.74 1.75 -3.55
C ASP A 32 -17.78 1.22 -2.10
N ALA A 33 -16.70 0.59 -1.63
CA ALA A 33 -16.65 -0.02 -0.31
C ALA A 33 -15.34 0.23 0.43
N LEU A 34 -15.45 0.66 1.69
CA LEU A 34 -14.34 0.67 2.63
C LEU A 34 -14.46 -0.52 3.59
N ILE A 35 -13.53 -1.46 3.47
CA ILE A 35 -13.49 -2.65 4.34
C ILE A 35 -12.27 -2.56 5.25
N THR A 36 -12.48 -2.73 6.55
CA THR A 36 -11.40 -2.73 7.56
C THR A 36 -11.16 -4.14 8.10
N CYS A 37 -9.90 -4.50 8.38
CA CYS A 37 -9.52 -5.76 9.02
C CYS A 37 -8.98 -5.48 10.43
N GLY A 38 -9.72 -5.90 11.46
CA GLY A 38 -9.45 -5.59 12.87
C GLY A 38 -9.98 -4.23 13.33
N PRO A 39 -10.11 -4.03 14.65
CA PRO A 39 -10.57 -2.76 15.21
C PRO A 39 -9.51 -1.69 15.00
N LEU A 40 -9.69 -0.85 13.99
CA LEU A 40 -8.78 0.25 13.74
C LEU A 40 -8.71 1.17 14.96
N SER A 41 -7.49 1.57 15.34
CA SER A 41 -7.25 2.45 16.48
C SER A 41 -6.32 3.61 16.11
N GLY A 42 -6.29 4.65 16.96
CA GLY A 42 -5.38 5.78 16.84
C GLY A 42 -5.39 6.45 15.47
N GLU A 43 -4.20 6.68 14.92
CA GLU A 43 -3.99 7.34 13.63
C GLU A 43 -4.62 6.56 12.46
N LEU A 44 -4.62 5.23 12.50
CA LEU A 44 -5.19 4.42 11.42
C LEU A 44 -6.72 4.55 11.34
N ALA A 45 -7.39 4.67 12.49
CA ALA A 45 -8.83 4.95 12.53
C ALA A 45 -9.16 6.34 11.97
N ALA A 46 -8.33 7.34 12.28
CA ALA A 46 -8.47 8.69 11.71
C ALA A 46 -8.25 8.69 10.19
N ALA A 47 -7.22 7.98 9.71
CA ALA A 47 -6.95 7.83 8.28
C ALA A 47 -8.11 7.11 7.56
N ALA A 48 -8.72 6.09 8.18
CA ALA A 48 -9.88 5.40 7.63
C ALA A 48 -11.08 6.33 7.48
N GLU A 49 -11.27 7.26 8.41
CA GLU A 49 -12.34 8.25 8.33
C GLU A 49 -12.09 9.24 7.19
N VAL A 50 -10.86 9.72 7.00
CA VAL A 50 -10.50 10.58 5.86
C VAL A 50 -10.78 9.86 4.54
N VAL A 51 -10.36 8.60 4.41
CA VAL A 51 -10.66 7.77 3.23
C VAL A 51 -12.16 7.62 3.03
N TRP A 52 -12.91 7.31 4.08
CA TRP A 52 -14.37 7.17 4.02
C TRP A 52 -15.05 8.44 3.50
N GLN A 53 -14.61 9.62 3.94
CA GLN A 53 -15.17 10.88 3.46
C GLN A 53 -14.89 11.14 1.98
N GLN A 54 -13.80 10.61 1.44
CA GLN A 54 -13.43 10.73 0.02
C GLN A 54 -14.13 9.71 -0.90
N LEU A 55 -14.79 8.68 -0.35
CA LEU A 55 -15.54 7.73 -1.18
C LEU A 55 -16.79 8.40 -1.79
N PRO A 56 -17.03 8.28 -3.10
CA PRO A 56 -18.27 8.71 -3.72
C PRO A 56 -19.43 7.81 -3.26
N GLY A 57 -20.66 8.24 -3.52
CA GLY A 57 -21.84 7.39 -3.31
C GLY A 57 -22.30 6.74 -4.62
N PRO A 58 -22.96 5.57 -4.59
CA PRO A 58 -23.30 4.76 -3.41
C PRO A 58 -22.07 4.15 -2.71
N ARG A 59 -22.08 4.07 -1.37
CA ARG A 59 -20.95 3.53 -0.60
C ARG A 59 -21.34 2.66 0.58
N ALA A 60 -20.45 1.75 0.95
CA ALA A 60 -20.60 0.89 2.12
C ALA A 60 -19.31 0.82 2.95
N ARG A 61 -19.47 0.76 4.28
CA ARG A 61 -18.37 0.50 5.21
C ARG A 61 -18.67 -0.77 6.00
N VAL A 62 -17.72 -1.68 6.09
CA VAL A 62 -17.83 -2.91 6.88
C VAL A 62 -16.49 -3.23 7.56
N ASP A 63 -16.56 -3.71 8.79
CA ASP A 63 -15.40 -4.13 9.56
C ASP A 63 -15.34 -5.66 9.65
N VAL A 64 -14.14 -6.23 9.59
CA VAL A 64 -13.89 -7.68 9.58
C VAL A 64 -12.87 -8.02 10.66
N ASP A 65 -13.32 -8.72 11.70
CA ASP A 65 -12.45 -9.03 12.86
C ASP A 65 -11.62 -10.31 12.70
N SER A 66 -12.00 -11.19 11.75
CA SER A 66 -11.32 -12.47 11.55
C SER A 66 -11.49 -13.01 10.14
N PRO A 67 -10.64 -13.96 9.70
CA PRO A 67 -10.73 -14.56 8.36
C PRO A 67 -12.07 -15.26 8.11
N MET A 68 -12.64 -15.89 9.15
CA MET A 68 -13.93 -16.59 9.06
C MET A 68 -15.13 -15.64 8.83
N GLY A 69 -15.00 -14.37 9.19
CA GLY A 69 -16.05 -13.36 9.03
C GLY A 69 -16.12 -12.74 7.64
N VAL A 70 -15.10 -12.94 6.80
CA VAL A 70 -14.93 -12.27 5.50
C VAL A 70 -16.13 -12.46 4.58
N GLU A 71 -16.61 -13.69 4.42
CA GLU A 71 -17.72 -13.99 3.49
C GLU A 71 -19.02 -13.27 3.88
N SER A 72 -19.33 -13.28 5.18
CA SER A 72 -20.50 -12.60 5.75
C SER A 72 -20.36 -11.09 5.59
N ALA A 73 -19.19 -10.53 5.90
CA ALA A 73 -18.91 -9.11 5.77
C ALA A 73 -19.08 -8.61 4.32
N LEU A 74 -18.55 -9.35 3.35
CA LEU A 74 -18.72 -9.02 1.93
C LEU A 74 -20.18 -9.18 1.47
N GLY A 75 -20.97 -10.05 2.10
CA GLY A 75 -22.43 -10.09 1.91
C GLY A 75 -23.11 -8.79 2.35
N HIS A 76 -22.77 -8.30 3.54
CA HIS A 76 -23.31 -7.05 4.07
C HIS A 76 -22.93 -5.81 3.24
N VAL A 77 -21.78 -5.82 2.57
CA VAL A 77 -21.42 -4.75 1.62
C VAL A 77 -22.48 -4.63 0.52
N LEU A 78 -22.87 -5.74 -0.11
CA LEU A 78 -23.87 -5.75 -1.18
C LEU A 78 -25.25 -5.32 -0.68
N GLU A 79 -25.63 -5.78 0.52
CA GLU A 79 -26.88 -5.36 1.18
C GLU A 79 -26.90 -3.84 1.39
N ARG A 80 -25.81 -3.25 1.89
CA ARG A 80 -25.72 -1.80 2.10
C ARG A 80 -25.70 -1.00 0.82
N LEU A 81 -24.99 -1.46 -0.20
CA LEU A 81 -24.96 -0.78 -1.51
C LEU A 81 -26.35 -0.77 -2.18
N SER A 82 -27.18 -1.78 -1.89
CA SER A 82 -28.54 -1.89 -2.42
C SER A 82 -29.62 -1.23 -1.54
N ASP A 83 -29.26 -0.71 -0.36
CA ASP A 83 -30.18 -0.05 0.57
C ASP A 83 -30.36 1.44 0.21
N ASP A 84 -31.33 1.72 -0.64
CA ASP A 84 -31.68 3.06 -1.10
C ASP A 84 -31.91 4.07 0.03
N ASP A 85 -32.53 3.66 1.15
CA ASP A 85 -32.83 4.56 2.27
C ASP A 85 -31.56 4.89 3.06
N PHE A 86 -30.65 3.93 3.19
CA PHE A 86 -29.31 4.20 3.72
C PHE A 86 -28.52 5.14 2.78
N GLN A 87 -28.51 4.87 1.47
CA GLN A 87 -27.75 5.69 0.51
C GLN A 87 -28.24 7.14 0.45
N ARG A 88 -29.56 7.37 0.49
CA ARG A 88 -30.14 8.73 0.56
C ARG A 88 -29.75 9.46 1.84
N ARG A 89 -29.78 8.78 2.99
CA ARG A 89 -29.38 9.37 4.27
C ARG A 89 -27.90 9.70 4.31
N ASP A 90 -27.03 8.81 3.81
CA ASP A 90 -25.60 9.08 3.69
C ASP A 90 -25.33 10.30 2.80
N ALA A 91 -25.95 10.37 1.62
CA ALA A 91 -25.78 11.50 0.70
C ALA A 91 -26.23 12.83 1.32
N THR A 92 -27.30 12.83 2.11
CA THR A 92 -27.80 14.05 2.78
C THR A 92 -26.90 14.49 3.95
N ASN A 93 -26.27 13.55 4.64
CA ASN A 93 -25.41 13.81 5.78
C ASN A 93 -23.96 14.15 5.40
N ARG A 94 -23.59 14.02 4.12
CA ARG A 94 -22.25 14.37 3.66
C ARG A 94 -22.03 15.89 3.81
N PRO A 95 -20.86 16.31 4.34
CA PRO A 95 -20.46 17.70 4.22
C PRO A 95 -20.44 18.04 2.73
N GLN A 96 -21.32 18.94 2.27
CA GLN A 96 -21.16 19.51 0.95
C GLN A 96 -19.82 20.24 0.97
N GLU A 97 -18.92 19.93 0.03
CA GLU A 97 -17.86 20.87 -0.31
C GLU A 97 -18.57 22.19 -0.58
N GLN A 98 -18.34 23.18 0.29
CA GLN A 98 -18.83 24.52 0.02
C GLN A 98 -18.21 24.90 -1.31
N PRO A 99 -19.01 25.26 -2.33
CA PRO A 99 -18.45 25.91 -3.50
C PRO A 99 -17.62 27.06 -2.95
N THR A 100 -16.33 27.08 -3.27
CA THR A 100 -15.55 28.29 -3.06
C THR A 100 -16.32 29.40 -3.75
N ASP A 101 -16.70 30.42 -2.98
CA ASP A 101 -17.50 31.57 -3.41
C ASP A 101 -16.68 32.37 -4.43
N SER A 102 -16.53 31.84 -5.64
CA SER A 102 -16.13 32.56 -6.83
C SER A 102 -17.42 33.14 -7.40
N GLY A 103 -17.68 34.38 -6.97
CA GLY A 103 -18.89 35.12 -7.29
C GLY A 103 -19.31 35.00 -8.76
N HIS A 104 -20.37 34.24 -8.99
CA HIS A 104 -21.20 34.36 -10.17
C HIS A 104 -22.55 34.88 -9.72
N ALA A 105 -22.69 36.18 -9.87
CA ALA A 105 -23.93 36.92 -9.75
C ALA A 105 -25.05 36.24 -10.56
N ASP A 106 -26.25 36.28 -9.99
CA ASP A 106 -27.56 36.06 -10.59
C ASP A 106 -27.57 36.13 -12.13
N MET A 107 -27.87 34.99 -12.76
CA MET A 107 -28.59 35.00 -14.04
C MET A 107 -29.80 34.07 -13.92
N ASP A 108 -30.92 34.70 -13.58
CA ASP A 108 -32.28 34.26 -13.82
C ASP A 108 -32.42 33.71 -15.25
N MET A 109 -32.64 32.41 -15.38
CA MET A 109 -33.01 31.75 -16.63
C MET A 109 -34.49 31.38 -16.55
N SER A 110 -35.32 32.41 -16.65
CA SER A 110 -36.75 32.27 -16.93
C SER A 110 -36.99 32.61 -18.41
N ASP A 111 -37.58 31.64 -19.11
CA ASP A 111 -38.27 31.75 -20.41
C ASP A 111 -37.46 31.54 -21.72
N HIS A 112 -38.19 31.03 -22.72
CA HIS A 112 -37.85 30.58 -24.09
C HIS A 112 -37.55 29.07 -24.20
N GLY A 113 -38.43 28.21 -24.71
CA GLY A 113 -39.48 28.42 -25.73
C GLY A 113 -39.00 27.87 -27.07
N ASP A 114 -39.32 26.60 -27.31
CA ASP A 114 -39.58 25.93 -28.60
C ASP A 114 -38.97 26.57 -29.87
N MET A 115 -37.90 25.98 -30.43
CA MET A 115 -37.57 26.10 -31.86
C MET A 115 -36.97 24.81 -32.43
N ASP A 116 -37.75 24.23 -33.33
CA ASP A 116 -37.50 23.17 -34.31
C ASP A 116 -36.24 23.43 -35.16
N MET A 117 -35.36 22.43 -35.23
CA MET A 117 -34.15 22.43 -36.06
C MET A 117 -34.38 21.53 -37.28
N SER A 118 -34.79 22.16 -38.39
CA SER A 118 -34.78 21.54 -39.71
C SER A 118 -34.10 22.47 -40.70
N ASP A 119 -33.14 21.90 -41.43
CA ASP A 119 -32.58 22.31 -42.73
C ASP A 119 -31.09 22.69 -42.72
N HIS A 120 -30.26 21.69 -43.04
CA HIS A 120 -28.87 21.86 -43.47
C HIS A 120 -28.80 21.60 -44.98
N GLY A 121 -28.64 22.67 -45.75
CA GLY A 121 -28.31 22.64 -47.17
C GLY A 121 -26.92 23.23 -47.42
N ASP A 122 -26.11 22.46 -48.16
CA ASP A 122 -24.78 22.73 -48.71
C ASP A 122 -24.44 24.17 -49.06
N MET A 123 -23.20 24.59 -48.76
CA MET A 123 -22.37 25.40 -49.68
C MET A 123 -20.87 25.10 -49.47
N ASP A 124 -20.28 24.43 -50.46
CA ASP A 124 -18.83 24.40 -50.73
C ASP A 124 -18.31 25.81 -51.04
N HIS A 125 -17.11 26.15 -50.56
CA HIS A 125 -16.25 27.11 -51.24
C HIS A 125 -14.76 26.79 -51.04
N ASP A 126 -14.17 26.29 -52.13
CA ASP A 126 -12.74 26.23 -52.41
C ASP A 126 -12.05 27.59 -52.29
N GLY A 127 -10.88 27.56 -51.65
CA GLY A 127 -9.70 28.36 -51.97
C GLY A 127 -9.72 29.85 -51.61
N MET A 128 -8.93 30.23 -50.60
CA MET A 128 -8.06 31.42 -50.71
C MET A 128 -6.73 31.24 -49.98
N ASP A 129 -5.71 31.69 -50.69
CA ASP A 129 -4.28 31.65 -50.46
C ASP A 129 -3.85 32.59 -49.32
N MET A 130 -2.77 32.20 -48.66
CA MET A 130 -2.09 32.90 -47.57
C MET A 130 -1.12 33.91 -48.16
N SER A 131 -1.25 35.21 -47.84
CA SER A 131 -0.11 36.14 -47.80
C SER A 131 -0.47 37.49 -47.15
N ASP A 132 0.42 37.90 -46.25
CA ASP A 132 0.81 39.27 -45.90
C ASP A 132 0.15 39.95 -44.69
N HIS A 133 0.97 40.17 -43.65
CA HIS A 133 1.07 41.30 -42.71
C HIS A 133 2.16 40.87 -41.70
N GLY A 134 3.33 41.49 -41.56
CA GLY A 134 3.64 42.92 -41.56
C GLY A 134 4.09 43.27 -40.13
N ASP A 135 5.38 43.55 -39.97
CA ASP A 135 6.10 43.95 -38.74
C ASP A 135 5.31 44.81 -37.73
N MET A 136 5.39 44.46 -36.44
CA MET A 136 5.28 45.44 -35.35
C MET A 136 6.30 45.13 -34.24
N ASP A 137 7.30 46.02 -34.18
CA ASP A 137 8.29 46.21 -33.12
C ASP A 137 7.62 46.87 -31.89
N HIS A 138 7.84 46.32 -30.70
CA HIS A 138 7.50 46.98 -29.43
C HIS A 138 8.65 46.81 -28.43
N GLY A 139 9.54 47.79 -28.44
CA GLY A 139 10.55 47.98 -27.41
C GLY A 139 9.97 48.36 -26.04
N GLY A 140 10.65 47.85 -25.01
CA GLY A 140 10.97 48.50 -23.73
C GLY A 140 9.83 49.14 -22.94
N MET A 141 9.34 48.44 -21.92
CA MET A 141 8.84 49.07 -20.70
C MET A 141 9.49 48.47 -19.46
N ASP A 142 10.29 49.32 -18.80
CA ASP A 142 10.83 49.20 -17.45
C ASP A 142 9.68 49.26 -16.45
N MET A 143 9.60 48.27 -15.55
CA MET A 143 8.64 48.23 -14.45
C MET A 143 9.42 48.05 -13.14
N SER A 144 9.79 49.18 -12.56
CA SER A 144 10.21 49.26 -11.17
C SER A 144 8.99 49.40 -10.26
N ASP A 145 9.02 48.67 -9.14
CA ASP A 145 8.29 48.90 -7.88
C ASP A 145 6.81 48.46 -7.79
N HIS A 146 6.58 47.26 -7.25
CA HIS A 146 5.41 46.97 -6.42
C HIS A 146 5.76 45.96 -5.32
N GLY A 147 5.75 46.43 -4.08
CA GLY A 147 5.98 45.62 -2.88
C GLY A 147 4.85 44.64 -2.57
N GLY A 148 5.22 43.59 -1.84
CA GLY A 148 4.37 42.88 -0.88
C GLY A 148 3.07 42.28 -1.43
N MET A 149 3.15 41.48 -2.49
CA MET A 149 2.05 40.58 -2.85
C MET A 149 2.24 39.26 -2.10
N ASP A 150 1.25 38.93 -1.28
CA ASP A 150 1.02 37.62 -0.69
C ASP A 150 1.02 36.56 -1.80
N MET A 151 2.06 35.71 -1.83
CA MET A 151 2.26 34.65 -2.82
C MET A 151 1.41 33.42 -2.49
N SER A 152 0.15 33.63 -2.12
CA SER A 152 -0.83 32.55 -2.06
C SER A 152 -1.39 32.36 -3.45
N GLY A 153 -1.22 31.16 -4.02
CA GLY A 153 -1.64 30.84 -5.39
C GLY A 153 -3.16 30.99 -5.59
N PRO A 154 -3.65 30.89 -6.83
CA PRO A 154 -5.08 30.92 -7.12
C PRO A 154 -5.81 29.86 -6.27
N GLY A 155 -6.72 30.31 -5.41
CA GLY A 155 -7.51 29.43 -4.53
C GLY A 155 -7.04 29.33 -3.08
N GLY A 156 -6.08 30.15 -2.62
CA GLY A 156 -5.66 30.16 -1.21
C GLY A 156 -4.93 28.88 -0.76
N ILE A 157 -4.54 28.05 -1.72
CA ILE A 157 -3.65 26.91 -1.51
C ILE A 157 -2.24 27.50 -1.37
N ALA A 158 -1.62 27.25 -0.23
CA ALA A 158 -0.24 27.66 0.01
C ALA A 158 0.64 27.11 -1.12
N LEU A 159 1.36 28.00 -1.81
CA LEU A 159 2.37 27.58 -2.77
C LEU A 159 3.44 26.79 -2.01
N ALA A 160 3.98 25.75 -2.66
CA ALA A 160 5.12 25.02 -2.13
C ALA A 160 6.25 26.02 -1.83
N SER A 161 6.82 25.97 -0.63
CA SER A 161 7.97 26.82 -0.28
C SER A 161 9.21 26.33 -1.02
N GLY A 162 9.90 27.19 -1.76
CA GLY A 162 11.14 26.81 -2.46
C GLY A 162 12.26 26.42 -1.50
N GLY A 163 13.12 25.49 -1.92
CA GLY A 163 14.40 25.19 -1.28
C GLY A 163 15.55 25.39 -2.28
N GLU A 164 16.74 25.78 -1.79
CA GLU A 164 17.94 25.94 -2.65
C GLU A 164 18.39 24.57 -3.22
N ASP A 165 18.48 24.47 -4.54
CA ASP A 165 19.02 23.30 -5.27
C ASP A 165 20.55 23.41 -5.50
N ARG A 166 21.21 22.30 -5.87
CA ARG A 166 22.66 22.20 -6.19
C ARG A 166 23.12 23.14 -7.30
N ASP A 167 22.22 23.61 -8.16
CA ASP A 167 22.50 24.53 -9.28
C ASP A 167 22.07 25.98 -9.01
N GLY A 168 21.46 26.25 -7.85
CA GLY A 168 21.00 27.57 -7.44
C GLY A 168 19.62 27.97 -7.98
N LEU A 169 18.82 27.04 -8.51
CA LEU A 169 17.41 27.26 -8.84
C LEU A 169 16.50 26.89 -7.66
N GLU A 170 15.45 27.67 -7.42
CA GLU A 170 14.40 27.34 -6.43
C GLU A 170 13.52 26.23 -7.01
N MET A 171 13.53 25.05 -6.37
CA MET A 171 12.66 23.93 -6.74
C MET A 171 11.52 23.78 -5.73
N ASP A 172 10.32 23.46 -6.24
CA ASP A 172 9.14 23.22 -5.40
C ASP A 172 9.41 22.12 -4.38
N VAL A 173 9.21 22.43 -3.09
CA VAL A 173 9.31 21.47 -2.00
C VAL A 173 7.92 20.94 -1.65
N LEU A 174 7.74 19.63 -1.77
CA LEU A 174 6.48 18.97 -1.43
C LEU A 174 6.66 18.06 -0.22
N HIS A 175 5.84 18.26 0.81
CA HIS A 175 5.76 17.35 1.96
C HIS A 175 4.67 16.31 1.70
N VAL A 176 5.07 15.04 1.61
CA VAL A 176 4.15 13.92 1.30
C VAL A 176 4.21 12.89 2.41
N GLN A 177 3.05 12.47 2.89
CA GLN A 177 2.94 11.29 3.76
C GLN A 177 2.62 10.05 2.91
N LEU A 178 3.49 9.05 3.00
CA LEU A 178 3.32 7.73 2.41
C LEU A 178 2.81 6.74 3.47
N GLY A 179 1.62 6.19 3.26
CA GLY A 179 0.95 5.35 4.26
C GLY A 179 0.11 6.17 5.26
N PRO A 180 -0.62 5.52 6.18
CA PRO A 180 -0.60 4.07 6.46
C PRO A 180 -1.51 3.24 5.53
N VAL A 181 -2.24 3.89 4.61
CA VAL A 181 -3.30 3.27 3.78
C VAL A 181 -2.94 3.15 2.30
N LEU A 182 -1.70 3.47 1.94
CA LEU A 182 -1.23 3.47 0.55
C LEU A 182 -1.28 2.04 -0.05
N GLY A 183 -1.76 1.92 -1.29
CA GLY A 183 -1.81 0.63 -1.98
C GLY A 183 -0.43 -0.01 -2.13
N LEU A 184 -0.35 -1.33 -1.91
CA LEU A 184 0.89 -2.13 -1.93
C LEU A 184 1.94 -1.68 -0.89
N TRP A 185 1.52 -0.98 0.16
CA TRP A 185 2.40 -0.50 1.23
C TRP A 185 2.33 -1.37 2.49
N PRO A 186 3.40 -1.51 3.30
CA PRO A 186 3.35 -2.30 4.52
C PRO A 186 2.33 -1.73 5.51
N SER A 187 1.52 -2.61 6.11
CA SER A 187 0.42 -2.21 7.01
C SER A 187 0.96 -1.43 8.23
N GLY A 188 0.44 -0.22 8.44
CA GLY A 188 0.82 0.66 9.56
C GLY A 188 2.17 1.36 9.43
N LEU A 189 2.91 1.19 8.32
CA LEU A 189 4.10 1.99 8.10
C LEU A 189 3.69 3.39 7.64
N VAL A 190 4.21 4.41 8.29
CA VAL A 190 4.05 5.80 7.89
C VAL A 190 5.44 6.36 7.58
N VAL A 191 5.62 6.86 6.37
CA VAL A 191 6.85 7.55 5.96
C VAL A 191 6.49 8.92 5.46
N THR A 192 6.89 9.96 6.19
CA THR A 192 6.78 11.34 5.74
C THR A 192 8.05 11.72 5.01
N VAL A 193 7.93 12.17 3.77
CA VAL A 193 9.06 12.59 2.94
C VAL A 193 8.91 14.04 2.53
N THR A 194 10.06 14.70 2.39
CA THR A 194 10.17 15.99 1.72
C THR A 194 10.77 15.72 0.34
N LEU A 195 10.02 16.06 -0.69
CA LEU A 195 10.40 15.91 -2.09
C LEU A 195 10.86 17.24 -2.66
N GLN A 196 11.96 17.21 -3.39
CA GLN A 196 12.35 18.25 -4.34
C GLN A 196 12.31 17.61 -5.72
N GLY A 197 11.32 18.01 -6.54
CA GLY A 197 10.97 17.24 -7.73
C GLY A 197 10.46 15.84 -7.36
N ASP A 198 11.11 14.79 -7.83
CA ASP A 198 10.82 13.39 -7.49
C ASP A 198 11.81 12.80 -6.45
N VAL A 199 12.84 13.55 -6.06
CA VAL A 199 13.89 13.11 -5.16
C VAL A 199 13.51 13.40 -3.71
N VAL A 200 13.66 12.39 -2.85
CA VAL A 200 13.54 12.54 -1.40
C VAL A 200 14.77 13.23 -0.85
N VAL A 201 14.59 14.38 -0.21
CA VAL A 201 15.68 15.13 0.43
C VAL A 201 15.65 15.05 1.95
N ASP A 202 14.49 14.76 2.52
CA ASP A 202 14.33 14.45 3.93
C ASP A 202 13.27 13.37 4.12
N ALA A 203 13.40 12.58 5.17
CA ALA A 203 12.51 11.47 5.45
C ALA A 203 12.39 11.18 6.95
N HIS A 204 11.18 10.86 7.39
CA HIS A 204 10.88 10.37 8.72
C HIS A 204 9.99 9.14 8.59
N ALA A 205 10.33 8.07 9.33
CA ALA A 205 9.56 6.84 9.32
C ALA A 205 9.18 6.46 10.74
N HIS A 206 7.94 6.02 10.91
CA HIS A 206 7.47 5.39 12.14
C HIS A 206 6.44 4.33 11.80
N HIS A 207 6.15 3.48 12.78
CA HIS A 207 5.19 2.40 12.64
C HIS A 207 4.07 2.60 13.65
N LEU A 208 2.82 2.45 13.19
CA LEU A 208 1.64 2.54 14.04
C LEU A 208 1.57 1.34 15.00
N ASP A 209 1.00 1.55 16.17
CA ASP A 209 0.82 0.48 17.15
C ASP A 209 0.13 -0.75 16.54
N GLU A 210 0.69 -1.92 16.85
CA GLU A 210 0.16 -3.18 16.34
C GLU A 210 -1.05 -3.65 17.13
N ALA A 211 -1.90 -4.45 16.46
CA ALA A 211 -3.02 -5.12 17.10
C ALA A 211 -2.55 -5.91 18.33
N ALA A 212 -3.31 -5.81 19.43
CA ALA A 212 -2.99 -6.50 20.67
C ALA A 212 -2.89 -8.03 20.52
N ALA A 213 -3.65 -8.60 19.58
CA ALA A 213 -3.60 -10.02 19.20
C ALA A 213 -3.18 -10.14 17.73
N LYS A 214 -1.89 -10.41 17.50
CA LYS A 214 -1.30 -10.53 16.16
C LYS A 214 -1.64 -11.87 15.52
N GLU A 215 -2.01 -11.83 14.25
CA GLU A 215 -2.16 -13.02 13.43
C GLU A 215 -0.78 -13.53 13.02
N ARG A 216 -0.58 -14.85 13.09
CA ARG A 216 0.67 -15.48 12.68
C ARG A 216 0.63 -15.76 11.19
N VAL A 217 1.56 -15.15 10.45
CA VAL A 217 1.75 -15.42 9.03
C VAL A 217 2.88 -16.42 8.84
N ASP A 218 2.64 -17.46 8.06
CA ASP A 218 3.68 -18.41 7.67
C ASP A 218 4.78 -17.72 6.83
N ALA A 219 6.04 -18.13 7.02
CA ALA A 219 7.17 -17.49 6.37
C ALA A 219 7.04 -17.51 4.83
N ARG A 220 6.50 -18.59 4.25
CA ARG A 220 6.32 -18.75 2.81
C ARG A 220 5.19 -17.86 2.29
N VAL A 221 4.11 -17.72 3.07
CA VAL A 221 2.98 -16.82 2.75
C VAL A 221 3.49 -15.38 2.70
N ALA A 222 4.19 -14.92 3.74
CA ALA A 222 4.75 -13.57 3.78
C ALA A 222 5.84 -13.35 2.70
N ALA A 223 6.62 -14.37 2.33
CA ALA A 223 7.57 -14.27 1.24
C ALA A 223 6.88 -14.15 -0.14
N CYS A 224 5.78 -14.88 -0.37
CA CYS A 224 4.96 -14.72 -1.57
C CYS A 224 4.27 -13.36 -1.61
N GLU A 225 3.77 -12.85 -0.48
CA GLU A 225 3.19 -11.52 -0.37
C GLU A 225 4.20 -10.44 -0.76
N ARG A 226 5.43 -10.52 -0.23
CA ARG A 226 6.49 -9.59 -0.59
C ARG A 226 6.81 -9.66 -2.09
N ALA A 227 6.96 -10.87 -2.63
CA ALA A 227 7.19 -11.05 -4.06
C ALA A 227 6.03 -10.47 -4.91
N ALA A 228 4.78 -10.71 -4.51
CA ALA A 228 3.60 -10.18 -5.18
C ALA A 228 3.60 -8.65 -5.20
N ARG A 229 3.92 -8.01 -4.07
CA ARG A 229 4.00 -6.56 -3.91
C ARG A 229 5.06 -5.94 -4.83
N ILE A 230 6.28 -6.49 -4.83
CA ILE A 230 7.37 -6.03 -5.72
C ILE A 230 6.96 -6.22 -7.18
N LEU A 231 6.43 -7.38 -7.55
CA LEU A 231 6.01 -7.68 -8.92
C LEU A 231 4.88 -6.77 -9.37
N ALA A 232 3.93 -6.43 -8.51
CA ALA A 232 2.82 -5.54 -8.81
C ALA A 232 3.32 -4.10 -9.04
N LEU A 233 4.18 -3.57 -8.17
CA LEU A 233 4.81 -2.26 -8.35
C LEU A 233 5.67 -2.18 -9.61
N ALA A 234 6.32 -3.28 -9.98
CA ALA A 234 7.09 -3.38 -11.22
C ALA A 234 6.23 -3.57 -12.48
N GLY A 235 4.89 -3.56 -12.38
CA GLY A 235 3.98 -3.79 -13.51
C GLY A 235 4.06 -5.19 -14.12
N SER A 236 4.50 -6.18 -13.34
CA SER A 236 4.76 -7.53 -13.81
C SER A 236 3.51 -8.39 -13.84
N ARG A 237 3.26 -9.07 -14.97
CA ARG A 237 2.21 -10.10 -15.10
C ARG A 237 2.32 -11.26 -14.09
N TYR A 238 3.50 -11.44 -13.48
CA TYR A 238 3.73 -12.51 -12.51
C TYR A 238 3.17 -12.19 -11.11
N ALA A 239 2.75 -10.94 -10.84
CA ALA A 239 2.16 -10.56 -9.57
C ALA A 239 0.95 -11.44 -9.20
N ALA A 240 0.02 -11.64 -10.16
CA ALA A 240 -1.15 -12.49 -9.95
C ALA A 240 -0.80 -13.95 -9.65
N ALA A 241 0.32 -14.47 -10.18
CA ALA A 241 0.77 -15.82 -9.85
C ALA A 241 1.32 -15.91 -8.42
N ALA A 242 2.08 -14.89 -7.98
CA ALA A 242 2.56 -14.82 -6.60
C ALA A 242 1.41 -14.69 -5.58
N VAL A 243 0.39 -13.88 -5.90
CA VAL A 243 -0.85 -13.77 -5.10
C VAL A 243 -1.58 -15.11 -4.98
N ARG A 244 -1.80 -15.82 -6.10
CA ARG A 244 -2.46 -17.15 -6.05
C ARG A 244 -1.68 -18.16 -5.22
N LEU A 245 -0.34 -18.15 -5.30
CA LEU A 245 0.50 -19.05 -4.51
C LEU A 245 0.50 -18.68 -3.01
N ARG A 246 0.52 -17.38 -2.68
CA ARG A 246 0.31 -16.89 -1.31
C ARG A 246 -1.02 -17.42 -0.75
N ASP A 247 -2.11 -17.25 -1.49
CA ASP A 247 -3.45 -17.64 -1.07
C ASP A 247 -3.57 -19.17 -0.91
N ALA A 248 -2.96 -19.94 -1.82
CA ALA A 248 -2.94 -21.40 -1.73
C ALA A 248 -2.13 -21.91 -0.54
N LEU A 249 -1.00 -21.27 -0.21
CA LEU A 249 -0.22 -21.56 0.99
C LEU A 249 -1.01 -21.23 2.25
N GLN A 250 -1.68 -20.08 2.29
CA GLN A 250 -2.49 -19.66 3.44
C GLN A 250 -3.66 -20.62 3.70
N MET A 251 -4.36 -21.09 2.66
CA MET A 251 -5.39 -22.12 2.86
C MET A 251 -4.81 -23.44 3.37
N GLY A 252 -3.59 -23.80 2.95
CA GLY A 252 -2.89 -24.99 3.43
C GLY A 252 -2.57 -24.93 4.92
N THR A 253 -2.24 -23.76 5.45
CA THR A 253 -1.96 -23.56 6.88
C THR A 253 -3.23 -23.60 7.73
N GLU A 254 -4.36 -23.12 7.20
CA GLU A 254 -5.67 -23.11 7.89
C GLU A 254 -6.27 -24.51 8.06
N VAL A 255 -6.19 -25.35 7.03
CA VAL A 255 -6.84 -26.67 7.02
C VAL A 255 -6.03 -27.72 7.79
N GLY A 256 -4.78 -27.42 8.16
CA GLY A 256 -3.91 -28.30 8.95
C GLY A 256 -3.63 -29.67 8.31
N SER A 257 -3.94 -29.82 7.02
CA SER A 257 -3.90 -31.11 6.32
C SER A 257 -2.72 -31.15 5.37
N ALA A 258 -1.73 -31.97 5.72
CA ALA A 258 -0.62 -32.35 4.86
C ALA A 258 -1.12 -33.33 3.78
N ASP A 259 -1.88 -32.83 2.81
CA ASP A 259 -1.91 -33.50 1.51
C ASP A 259 -0.54 -33.31 0.86
N THR A 260 0.35 -34.28 1.10
CA THR A 260 1.72 -34.29 0.58
C THR A 260 1.73 -34.13 -0.95
N GLY A 261 0.72 -34.63 -1.66
CA GLY A 261 0.61 -34.46 -3.11
C GLY A 261 0.40 -33.00 -3.50
N ARG A 262 -0.58 -32.34 -2.89
CA ARG A 262 -0.82 -30.90 -3.08
C ARG A 262 0.37 -30.05 -2.69
N GLN A 263 1.10 -30.43 -1.64
CA GLN A 263 2.31 -29.73 -1.21
C GLN A 263 3.41 -29.79 -2.27
N ILE A 264 3.65 -30.97 -2.85
CA ILE A 264 4.62 -31.16 -3.94
C ILE A 264 4.24 -30.34 -5.16
N ASP A 265 2.96 -30.30 -5.53
CA ASP A 265 2.49 -29.50 -6.66
C ASP A 265 2.72 -28.01 -6.43
N LEU A 266 2.43 -27.49 -5.24
CA LEU A 266 2.68 -26.10 -4.86
C LEU A 266 4.18 -25.75 -4.90
N ASP A 267 5.04 -26.63 -4.41
CA ASP A 267 6.50 -26.44 -4.46
C ASP A 267 7.00 -26.39 -5.91
N GLY A 268 6.45 -27.23 -6.79
CA GLY A 268 6.71 -27.21 -8.22
C GLY A 268 6.27 -25.91 -8.91
N GLU A 269 5.09 -25.40 -8.56
CA GLU A 269 4.58 -24.12 -9.08
C GLU A 269 5.42 -22.92 -8.63
N LEU A 270 5.86 -22.91 -7.36
CA LEU A 270 6.76 -21.91 -6.80
C LEU A 270 8.13 -21.93 -7.49
N ALA A 271 8.73 -23.12 -7.64
CA ALA A 271 9.97 -23.29 -8.39
C ALA A 271 9.82 -22.82 -9.85
N GLY A 272 8.68 -23.11 -10.48
CA GLY A 272 8.35 -22.64 -11.82
C GLY A 272 8.21 -21.11 -11.90
N LEU A 273 7.58 -20.47 -10.91
CA LEU A 273 7.52 -19.01 -10.82
C LEU A 273 8.91 -18.40 -10.65
N LEU A 274 9.70 -18.88 -9.69
CA LEU A 274 11.09 -18.46 -9.45
C LEU A 274 11.91 -18.53 -10.74
N ALA A 275 11.87 -19.66 -11.44
CA ALA A 275 12.64 -19.86 -12.66
C ALA A 275 12.18 -18.96 -13.82
N ARG A 276 10.89 -18.56 -13.88
CA ARG A 276 10.39 -17.58 -14.85
C ARG A 276 10.86 -16.16 -14.52
N VAL A 277 10.82 -15.77 -13.25
CA VAL A 277 11.30 -14.46 -12.78
C VAL A 277 12.80 -14.32 -13.03
N GLN A 278 13.61 -15.32 -12.67
CA GLN A 278 15.06 -15.33 -12.90
C GLN A 278 15.46 -15.18 -14.38
N ARG A 279 14.66 -15.74 -15.30
CA ARG A 279 14.90 -15.65 -16.75
C ARG A 279 14.42 -14.33 -17.35
N SER A 280 13.65 -13.52 -16.62
CA SER A 280 13.09 -12.27 -17.11
C SER A 280 14.15 -11.16 -17.11
N ARG A 281 14.72 -10.88 -18.29
CA ARG A 281 15.69 -9.78 -18.46
C ARG A 281 15.08 -8.42 -18.14
N THR A 282 13.82 -8.19 -18.52
CA THR A 282 13.12 -6.92 -18.26
C THR A 282 13.00 -6.65 -16.77
N LEU A 283 12.57 -7.63 -15.97
CA LEU A 283 12.47 -7.46 -14.51
C LEU A 283 13.84 -7.25 -13.87
N ARG A 284 14.84 -7.99 -14.33
CA ARG A 284 16.20 -7.79 -13.86
C ARG A 284 16.70 -6.39 -14.19
N TRP A 285 16.40 -5.87 -15.37
CA TRP A 285 16.84 -4.53 -15.77
C TRP A 285 16.10 -3.44 -15.00
N SER A 286 14.81 -3.60 -14.74
CA SER A 286 13.99 -2.59 -14.05
C SER A 286 14.25 -2.52 -12.55
N LEU A 287 14.69 -3.60 -11.91
CA LEU A 287 14.83 -3.68 -10.45
C LEU A 287 16.28 -3.66 -9.96
N ARG A 288 17.25 -3.78 -10.87
CA ARG A 288 18.67 -3.86 -10.52
C ARG A 288 19.20 -2.51 -10.06
N GLY A 289 19.99 -2.52 -8.99
CA GLY A 289 20.60 -1.34 -8.39
C GLY A 289 19.67 -0.47 -7.54
N LEU A 290 18.36 -0.77 -7.53
CA LEU A 290 17.38 -0.07 -6.72
C LEU A 290 17.49 -0.53 -5.26
N GLY A 291 17.62 0.42 -4.33
CA GLY A 291 17.70 0.12 -2.90
C GLY A 291 18.77 -0.92 -2.55
N ASP A 292 19.95 -0.84 -3.17
CA ASP A 292 21.08 -1.75 -2.95
C ASP A 292 21.61 -1.64 -1.51
N LEU A 293 21.47 -2.73 -0.75
CA LEU A 293 21.89 -2.82 0.65
C LEU A 293 23.09 -3.75 0.80
N LYS A 294 24.16 -3.22 1.38
CA LYS A 294 25.38 -3.95 1.72
C LYS A 294 25.29 -4.55 3.12
N ASP A 295 26.12 -5.55 3.40
CA ASP A 295 26.15 -6.28 4.67
C ASP A 295 26.25 -5.34 5.89
N ASP A 296 27.08 -4.30 5.81
CA ASP A 296 27.26 -3.34 6.90
C ASP A 296 25.99 -2.50 7.14
N GLN A 297 25.22 -2.22 6.09
CA GLN A 297 23.95 -1.50 6.20
C GLN A 297 22.85 -2.41 6.74
N ILE A 298 22.81 -3.68 6.32
CA ILE A 298 21.88 -4.70 6.85
C ILE A 298 22.07 -4.87 8.36
N GLU A 299 23.32 -5.03 8.80
CA GLU A 299 23.65 -5.19 10.22
C GLU A 299 23.25 -3.94 11.03
N LYS A 300 23.62 -2.75 10.56
CA LYS A 300 23.28 -1.47 11.21
C LYS A 300 21.77 -1.24 11.29
N ALA A 301 21.04 -1.56 10.22
CA ALA A 301 19.58 -1.43 10.15
C ALA A 301 18.84 -2.54 10.92
N GLY A 302 19.55 -3.59 11.37
CA GLY A 302 18.93 -4.75 11.99
C GLY A 302 17.97 -5.48 11.04
N LEU A 303 18.25 -5.49 9.74
CA LEU A 303 17.48 -6.22 8.73
C LEU A 303 17.95 -7.69 8.66
N PRO A 304 17.10 -8.63 8.22
CA PRO A 304 17.53 -10.01 8.01
C PRO A 304 18.49 -10.12 6.80
N ALA A 305 19.35 -11.14 6.79
CA ALA A 305 20.31 -11.36 5.70
C ALA A 305 19.63 -11.53 4.32
N GLY A 306 18.37 -11.98 4.30
CA GLY A 306 17.57 -12.08 3.07
C GLY A 306 17.24 -10.74 2.41
N ASP A 307 17.47 -9.61 3.09
CA ASP A 307 17.24 -8.26 2.56
C ASP A 307 18.49 -7.63 1.92
N GLN A 308 19.61 -8.35 1.88
CA GLN A 308 20.83 -7.92 1.21
C GLN A 308 20.64 -7.78 -0.32
N GLY A 309 21.37 -6.84 -0.92
CA GLY A 309 21.39 -6.59 -2.35
C GLY A 309 20.35 -5.57 -2.79
N ASP A 310 20.02 -5.56 -4.08
CA ASP A 310 18.99 -4.69 -4.65
C ASP A 310 17.59 -5.32 -4.59
N VAL A 311 16.57 -4.58 -5.06
CA VAL A 311 15.18 -5.05 -5.09
C VAL A 311 15.02 -6.36 -5.89
N HIS A 312 15.81 -6.57 -6.94
CA HIS A 312 15.77 -7.83 -7.69
C HIS A 312 16.31 -8.99 -6.86
N ASP A 313 17.44 -8.79 -6.17
CA ASP A 313 18.02 -9.82 -5.31
C ASP A 313 17.06 -10.22 -4.18
N ARG A 314 16.41 -9.25 -3.55
CA ARG A 314 15.37 -9.50 -2.53
C ARG A 314 14.13 -10.21 -3.06
N LEU A 315 13.69 -9.89 -4.28
CA LEU A 315 12.60 -10.61 -4.96
C LEU A 315 12.97 -12.09 -5.16
N ILE A 316 14.19 -12.37 -5.63
CA ILE A 316 14.67 -13.74 -5.82
C ILE A 316 14.82 -14.46 -4.47
N ALA A 317 15.33 -13.80 -3.44
CA ALA A 317 15.43 -14.34 -2.09
C ALA A 317 14.04 -14.71 -1.52
N SER A 318 13.05 -13.85 -1.71
CA SER A 318 11.67 -14.08 -1.27
C SER A 318 11.05 -15.31 -1.96
N LEU A 319 11.21 -15.42 -3.28
CA LEU A 319 10.69 -16.58 -4.01
C LEU A 319 11.45 -17.88 -3.68
N ARG A 320 12.74 -17.82 -3.33
CA ARG A 320 13.49 -18.97 -2.81
C ARG A 320 12.99 -19.39 -1.43
N LEU A 321 12.75 -18.44 -0.52
CA LEU A 321 12.17 -18.70 0.80
C LEU A 321 10.79 -19.35 0.70
N ALA A 322 9.96 -18.89 -0.24
CA ALA A 322 8.67 -19.52 -0.48
C ALA A 322 8.79 -20.95 -1.04
N ALA A 323 9.72 -21.18 -1.98
CA ALA A 323 9.89 -22.47 -2.65
C ALA A 323 10.57 -23.54 -1.77
N ASP A 324 11.53 -23.14 -0.95
CA ASP A 324 12.29 -24.03 -0.06
C ASP A 324 12.65 -23.29 1.24
N PRO A 325 11.75 -23.26 2.23
CA PRO A 325 11.96 -22.52 3.48
C PRO A 325 13.08 -23.11 4.34
N VAL A 326 13.42 -24.40 4.16
CA VAL A 326 14.50 -25.05 4.94
C VAL A 326 15.85 -24.60 4.42
N ALA A 327 16.04 -24.61 3.10
CA ALA A 327 17.29 -24.16 2.50
C ALA A 327 17.49 -22.64 2.59
N ALA A 328 16.40 -21.88 2.61
CA ALA A 328 16.40 -20.43 2.64
C ALA A 328 16.04 -19.83 4.01
N ALA A 329 16.03 -20.65 5.07
CA ALA A 329 15.72 -20.20 6.42
C ALA A 329 16.64 -19.02 6.80
N PRO A 330 16.09 -17.90 7.29
CA PRO A 330 16.90 -16.77 7.67
C PRO A 330 17.85 -17.17 8.81
N THR A 331 19.13 -16.85 8.65
CA THR A 331 20.16 -17.06 9.69
C THR A 331 20.04 -16.06 10.84
N SER A 332 19.26 -15.00 10.64
CA SER A 332 19.01 -13.89 11.56
C SER A 332 17.62 -13.32 11.30
N TYR A 333 16.89 -13.04 12.37
CA TYR A 333 15.62 -12.31 12.29
C TYR A 333 15.89 -10.82 12.48
N GLY A 334 15.28 -10.01 11.60
CA GLY A 334 15.38 -8.57 11.70
C GLY A 334 14.66 -8.01 12.93
N HIS A 335 15.07 -6.83 13.38
CA HIS A 335 14.42 -6.08 14.44
C HIS A 335 13.60 -4.96 13.79
N ARG A 336 12.27 -5.16 13.69
CA ARG A 336 11.35 -4.21 13.07
C ARG A 336 11.64 -2.74 13.41
N HIS A 337 11.77 -2.43 14.71
CA HIS A 337 12.03 -1.08 15.18
C HIS A 337 13.29 -0.47 14.55
N ARG A 338 14.40 -1.21 14.56
CA ARG A 338 15.66 -0.76 13.95
C ARG A 338 15.54 -0.62 12.44
N ALA A 339 14.81 -1.54 11.79
CA ALA A 339 14.58 -1.46 10.35
C ALA A 339 13.81 -0.19 9.98
N VAL A 340 12.79 0.17 10.76
CA VAL A 340 12.01 1.41 10.57
C VAL A 340 12.87 2.64 10.87
N GLU A 341 13.66 2.65 11.94
CA GLU A 341 14.59 3.74 12.28
C GLU A 341 15.65 3.98 11.19
N ALA A 342 16.05 2.93 10.47
CA ALA A 342 17.03 3.03 9.39
C ALA A 342 16.43 3.55 8.08
N LEU A 343 15.11 3.43 7.86
CA LEU A 343 14.45 3.81 6.59
C LEU A 343 14.83 5.21 6.11
N PRO A 344 14.79 6.29 6.93
CA PRO A 344 15.19 7.62 6.48
C PRO A 344 16.52 7.66 5.74
N SER A 345 17.56 7.04 6.31
CA SER A 345 18.90 7.00 5.71
C SER A 345 18.97 6.20 4.41
N LEU A 346 18.05 5.26 4.20
CA LEU A 346 17.95 4.46 2.98
C LEU A 346 17.16 5.17 1.87
N LEU A 347 16.25 6.07 2.24
CA LEU A 347 15.33 6.74 1.31
C LEU A 347 15.84 8.10 0.84
N ILE A 348 16.64 8.82 1.65
CA ILE A 348 17.21 10.11 1.24
C ILE A 348 18.10 9.93 0.00
N GLY A 349 17.90 10.81 -0.99
CA GLY A 349 18.58 10.81 -2.28
C GLY A 349 17.97 9.83 -3.30
N ARG A 350 16.82 9.21 -3.00
CA ARG A 350 16.12 8.29 -3.91
C ARG A 350 14.90 8.96 -4.53
N GLU A 351 14.55 8.52 -5.74
CA GLU A 351 13.30 8.92 -6.39
C GLU A 351 12.09 8.23 -5.73
N LEU A 352 10.92 8.88 -5.74
CA LEU A 352 9.70 8.35 -5.11
C LEU A 352 9.31 6.94 -5.60
N ALA A 353 9.55 6.62 -6.88
CA ALA A 353 9.30 5.28 -7.41
C ALA A 353 10.25 4.23 -6.80
N GLU A 354 11.53 4.58 -6.65
CA GLU A 354 12.54 3.73 -5.99
C GLU A 354 12.22 3.54 -4.51
N VAL A 355 11.74 4.58 -3.82
CA VAL A 355 11.29 4.51 -2.41
C VAL A 355 10.22 3.44 -2.25
N ARG A 356 9.18 3.45 -3.09
CA ARG A 356 8.09 2.46 -3.02
C ARG A 356 8.58 1.04 -3.23
N LEU A 357 9.44 0.82 -4.23
CA LEU A 357 10.03 -0.49 -4.51
C LEU A 357 10.97 -0.96 -3.40
N THR A 358 11.77 -0.06 -2.84
CA THR A 358 12.69 -0.35 -1.74
C THR A 358 11.90 -0.78 -0.51
N VAL A 359 10.94 0.03 -0.05
CA VAL A 359 10.10 -0.29 1.11
C VAL A 359 9.32 -1.59 0.90
N ALA A 360 8.73 -1.79 -0.29
CA ALA A 360 8.00 -3.02 -0.62
C ALA A 360 8.86 -4.29 -0.60
N SER A 361 10.18 -4.14 -0.73
CA SER A 361 11.11 -5.27 -0.81
C SER A 361 11.74 -5.65 0.52
N LEU A 362 11.57 -4.85 1.59
CA LEU A 362 12.16 -5.09 2.91
C LEU A 362 11.24 -5.90 3.83
N ASP A 363 11.83 -6.64 4.76
CA ASP A 363 11.12 -7.32 5.85
C ASP A 363 10.83 -6.37 7.02
N LEU A 364 9.83 -5.51 6.85
CA LEU A 364 9.46 -4.51 7.86
C LEU A 364 8.38 -4.99 8.84
N GLU A 365 7.91 -6.22 8.70
CA GLU A 365 6.85 -6.77 9.55
C GLU A 365 7.44 -7.52 10.75
N SER A 366 6.79 -7.41 11.91
CA SER A 366 7.16 -8.18 13.09
C SER A 366 6.82 -9.65 12.85
N ARG A 367 7.75 -10.41 12.29
CA ARG A 367 7.71 -11.87 12.40
C ARG A 367 7.97 -12.17 13.87
N GLY A 368 6.93 -12.56 14.61
CA GLY A 368 7.07 -12.98 16.00
C GLY A 368 8.17 -14.02 16.12
N VAL A 369 9.33 -13.62 16.62
CA VAL A 369 10.43 -14.53 16.94
C VAL A 369 10.00 -15.27 18.19
N PHE A 370 9.86 -16.59 18.10
CA PHE A 370 9.82 -17.42 19.29
C PHE A 370 10.75 -18.62 19.11
N PRO A 371 11.46 -18.99 20.19
CA PRO A 371 12.42 -20.08 20.18
C PRO A 371 11.71 -21.37 19.78
N GLU A 372 12.46 -22.27 19.13
CA GLU A 372 12.03 -23.65 18.98
C GLU A 372 11.58 -24.20 20.35
N PRO A 373 10.56 -25.08 20.40
CA PRO A 373 10.29 -25.79 21.63
C PRO A 373 11.56 -26.55 21.99
N GLU A 374 12.20 -26.16 23.08
CA GLU A 374 13.29 -26.92 23.66
C GLU A 374 12.79 -28.36 23.77
N HIS A 375 13.38 -29.26 22.97
CA HIS A 375 13.32 -30.68 23.24
C HIS A 375 14.01 -30.86 24.59
N GLY A 376 13.23 -30.77 25.66
CA GLY A 376 13.66 -31.15 26.99
C GLY A 376 14.23 -32.58 26.90
N PRO A 377 15.41 -32.84 27.46
CA PRO A 377 16.04 -34.14 27.33
C PRO A 377 15.14 -35.18 27.99
N ASP A 378 14.98 -36.29 27.26
CA ASP A 378 14.48 -37.58 27.73
C ASP A 378 14.88 -37.83 29.20
N ALA A 379 13.91 -37.72 30.11
CA ALA A 379 14.01 -38.27 31.45
C ALA A 379 13.17 -39.55 31.51
N GLY A 380 13.67 -40.58 30.83
CA GLY A 380 13.23 -41.94 31.08
C GLY A 380 13.65 -42.40 32.48
N GLY A 381 12.67 -42.82 33.27
CA GLY A 381 12.80 -43.90 34.27
C GLY A 381 13.55 -43.59 35.56
N ALA A 382 12.80 -43.40 36.65
CA ALA A 382 13.16 -43.95 37.95
C ALA A 382 11.92 -44.17 38.82
N ASP A 383 12.04 -45.22 39.62
CA ASP A 383 11.02 -46.08 40.19
C ASP A 383 10.34 -45.55 41.47
N ALA A 384 9.33 -46.30 41.91
CA ALA A 384 8.49 -46.10 43.08
C ALA A 384 9.21 -46.08 44.45
N ALA A 385 8.73 -45.20 45.34
CA ALA A 385 8.56 -45.37 46.81
C ALA A 385 7.93 -44.06 47.34
N GLY A 386 6.72 -44.02 47.90
CA GLY A 386 6.36 -44.59 49.20
C GLY A 386 6.50 -43.53 50.30
N GLY A 387 5.39 -42.99 50.82
CA GLY A 387 5.42 -42.16 52.03
C GLY A 387 4.25 -41.20 52.20
N ALA A 388 3.15 -41.68 52.76
CA ALA A 388 2.08 -40.85 53.31
C ALA A 388 2.53 -40.21 54.64
N VAL A 389 2.30 -38.91 54.84
CA VAL A 389 2.01 -38.30 56.15
C VAL A 389 1.11 -37.07 55.96
N ALA A 390 0.04 -37.00 56.75
CA ALA A 390 -0.93 -35.92 56.88
C ALA A 390 -0.42 -34.77 57.76
N ALA A 391 -0.97 -33.55 57.58
CA ALA A 391 -1.51 -32.70 58.67
C ALA A 391 -1.99 -31.32 58.16
N GLU A 392 -3.22 -30.99 58.55
CA GLU A 392 -3.76 -29.69 59.00
C GLU A 392 -3.61 -28.43 58.13
N ALA A 393 -4.69 -27.86 57.57
CA ALA A 393 -5.80 -27.11 58.18
C ALA A 393 -5.51 -25.61 58.35
N VAL A 394 -6.19 -24.77 57.55
CA VAL A 394 -6.68 -23.45 57.96
C VAL A 394 -7.99 -23.14 57.19
N ALA A 395 -9.06 -23.03 57.98
CA ALA A 395 -10.38 -22.38 57.80
C ALA A 395 -11.21 -22.61 56.53
#